data_AF-A0A831PMZ2-F1
#
_entry.id   AF-A0A831PMZ2-F1
#
_cell.length_a   1.000
_cell.length_b   1.000
_cell.length_c   1.000
_cell.angle_alpha   90.00
_cell.angle_beta   90.00
_cell.angle_gamma   90.00
#
_symmetry.space_group_name_H-M   'P 1'
#
loop_
_entity.id
_entity.type
_entity.pdbx_description
1 polymer ?
#
loop_
_entity_poly.entity_id
_entity_poly.type
_entity_poly.pdbx_seq_one_letter_code
_entity_poly.pdbx_strand_id
1 'polypeptide(L)' 'MKQMMSNSDPKNHNPEDHFFDDLYKDFQIFRVPARRMINSAGDKRQAINEIVVTNYIPE' A
#
# COMPACT_ATOMS: atom_id res chain seq x y z
N MET A 1 2.29 -21.26 6.18
CA MET A 1 3.43 -20.40 5.76
C MET A 1 2.96 -18.95 5.85
N LYS A 2 3.74 -18.09 6.53
CA LYS A 2 3.45 -16.65 6.61
C LYS A 2 3.87 -16.00 5.28
N GLN A 3 2.98 -15.20 4.69
CA GLN A 3 3.19 -14.51 3.42
C GLN A 3 2.84 -13.03 3.57
N MET A 4 3.62 -12.20 2.89
CA MET A 4 3.46 -10.76 2.84
C MET A 4 3.65 -10.29 1.40
N MET A 5 2.82 -9.36 0.96
CA MET A 5 3.02 -8.63 -0.29
C MET A 5 2.85 -7.13 -0.06
N SER A 6 3.45 -6.32 -0.93
CA SER A 6 3.29 -4.87 -0.92
C SER A 6 2.95 -4.35 -2.31
N ASN A 7 2.19 -3.27 -2.38
CA ASN A 7 1.86 -2.58 -3.62
C ASN A 7 1.48 -1.12 -3.34
N SER A 8 1.41 -0.28 -4.38
CA SER A 8 0.99 1.12 -4.22
C SER A 8 -0.48 1.22 -3.83
N ASP A 9 -0.79 2.15 -2.92
CA ASP A 9 -2.17 2.42 -2.52
C ASP A 9 -2.89 3.19 -3.64
N PRO A 10 -3.95 2.64 -4.27
CA PRO A 10 -4.71 3.37 -5.28
C PRO A 10 -5.39 4.62 -4.69
N LYS A 11 -5.62 4.63 -3.36
CA LYS A 11 -6.18 5.78 -2.65
C LYS A 11 -5.29 7.02 -2.66
N ASN A 12 -4.01 6.90 -3.04
CA ASN A 12 -3.17 8.08 -3.31
C ASN A 12 -3.70 8.94 -4.46
N HIS A 13 -4.39 8.34 -5.43
CA HIS A 13 -4.93 9.04 -6.60
C HIS A 13 -6.45 9.22 -6.50
N ASN A 14 -7.15 8.20 -6.01
CA ASN A 14 -8.60 8.24 -5.82
C ASN A 14 -8.99 7.67 -4.44
N PRO A 15 -9.33 8.51 -3.45
CA PRO A 15 -9.69 8.06 -2.10
C PRO A 15 -10.83 7.03 -2.05
N GLU A 16 -11.71 7.03 -3.05
CA GLU A 16 -12.86 6.10 -3.16
C GLU A 16 -12.51 4.78 -3.88
N ASP A 17 -11.25 4.57 -4.27
CA ASP A 17 -10.82 3.32 -4.88
C ASP A 17 -10.62 2.24 -3.80
N HIS A 18 -11.54 1.29 -3.76
CA HIS A 18 -11.57 0.19 -2.79
C HIS A 18 -11.13 -1.16 -3.37
N PHE A 19 -10.56 -1.20 -4.58
CA PHE A 19 -10.26 -2.46 -5.27
C PHE A 19 -9.46 -3.45 -4.43
N PHE A 20 -8.38 -3.00 -3.78
CA PHE A 20 -7.56 -3.86 -2.92
C PHE A 20 -8.20 -4.15 -1.56
N ASP A 21 -9.03 -3.25 -1.03
CA ASP A 21 -9.78 -3.49 0.19
C ASP A 21 -10.77 -4.64 -0.02
N ASP A 22 -11.46 -4.66 -1.16
CA ASP A 22 -12.42 -5.70 -1.52
C ASP A 22 -11.73 -7.02 -1.90
N LEU A 23 -10.67 -6.95 -2.71
CA LEU A 23 -9.92 -8.12 -3.16
C LEU A 23 -9.26 -8.88 -2.00
N TYR A 24 -8.74 -8.15 -1.01
CA TYR A 24 -8.03 -8.72 0.13
C TYR A 24 -8.79 -8.58 1.45
N LYS A 25 -10.11 -8.47 1.41
CA LYS A 25 -10.97 -8.25 2.59
C LYS A 25 -10.80 -9.29 3.72
N ASP A 26 -10.36 -10.50 3.38
CA ASP A 26 -10.14 -11.60 4.33
C ASP A 26 -8.69 -11.65 4.87
N PHE A 27 -7.85 -10.69 4.50
CA PHE A 27 -6.45 -10.56 4.92
C PHE A 27 -6.24 -9.29 5.76
N GLN A 28 -5.06 -9.17 6.38
CA GLN A 28 -4.67 -7.94 7.06
C GLN A 28 -4.11 -6.97 6.01
N ILE A 29 -4.68 -5.76 5.93
CA ILE A 29 -4.22 -4.70 5.04
C ILE A 29 -3.75 -3.52 5.90
N PHE A 30 -2.50 -3.11 5.69
CA PHE A 30 -1.91 -1.95 6.34
C PHE A 30 -1.55 -0.92 5.29
N ARG A 31 -1.92 0.35 5.52
CA ARG A 31 -1.49 1.48 4.70
C ARG A 31 -0.34 2.17 5.41
N VAL A 32 0.82 2.17 4.78
CA VAL A 32 2.06 2.69 5.37
C VAL A 32 2.60 3.83 4.52
N PRO A 33 3.01 4.95 5.13
CA PRO A 33 3.66 6.02 4.39
C PRO A 33 4.99 5.54 3.83
N ALA A 34 5.17 5.71 2.53
CA ALA A 34 6.38 5.37 1.80
C ALA A 34 6.97 6.60 1.12
N ARG A 35 8.29 6.72 1.20
CA ARG A 35 9.05 7.70 0.42
C ARG A 35 9.45 7.05 -0.89
N ARG A 36 8.88 7.51 -2.02
CA ARG A 36 9.37 7.10 -3.34
C ARG A 36 10.76 7.70 -3.58
N MET A 37 11.80 6.91 -3.33
CA MET A 37 13.19 7.30 -3.65
C MET A 37 13.48 7.29 -5.15
N ILE A 38 12.68 6.56 -5.94
CA ILE A 38 12.88 6.32 -7.38
C ILE A 38 11.83 7.11 -8.17
N ASN A 39 11.94 8.44 -8.18
CA ASN A 39 11.24 9.27 -9.16
C ASN A 39 12.28 10.11 -9.92
N SER A 40 12.15 10.17 -11.25
CA SER A 40 13.01 10.95 -12.14
C SER A 40 12.91 12.46 -11.89
N ALA A 41 11.80 12.93 -11.32
CA ALA A 41 11.57 14.29 -10.87
C ALA A 41 11.61 14.34 -9.33
N GLY A 42 12.68 14.92 -8.77
CA GLY A 42 12.95 14.91 -7.32
C GLY A 42 11.93 15.67 -6.47
N ASP A 43 11.30 16.68 -7.06
CA ASP A 43 10.21 17.50 -6.52
C ASP A 43 8.89 16.72 -6.37
N LYS A 44 8.68 15.67 -7.17
CA LYS A 44 7.51 14.79 -7.11
C LYS A 44 7.67 13.62 -6.13
N ARG A 45 8.73 13.57 -5.33
CA ARG A 45 8.95 12.58 -4.26
C ARG A 45 8.11 12.89 -3.02
N GLN A 46 6.85 13.27 -3.20
CA GLN A 46 5.91 13.47 -2.10
C GLN A 46 5.65 12.14 -1.40
N ALA A 47 5.32 12.20 -0.11
CA ALA A 47 4.95 11.01 0.65
C ALA A 47 3.65 10.45 0.07
N ILE A 48 3.68 9.18 -0.30
CA ILE A 48 2.50 8.44 -0.72
C ILE A 48 2.34 7.23 0.21
N ASN A 49 1.18 6.61 0.18
CA ASN A 49 0.95 5.35 0.90
C ASN A 49 1.24 4.14 0.00
N GLU A 50 1.78 3.09 0.60
CA GLU A 50 1.78 1.75 0.03
C GLU A 50 0.86 0.89 0.90
N ILE A 51 0.27 -0.15 0.30
CA ILE A 51 -0.42 -1.21 1.03
C ILE A 51 0.55 -2.36 1.32
N VAL A 52 0.45 -2.92 2.51
CA VAL A 52 1.08 -4.18 2.90
C VAL A 52 -0.04 -5.14 3.26
N VAL A 53 -0.06 -6.31 2.63
CA VAL A 53 -1.08 -7.35 2.84
C VAL A 53 -0.42 -8.59 3.42
N THR A 54 -0.95 -9.10 4.53
CA THR A 54 -0.43 -10.30 5.19
C THR A 54 -1.53 -11.33 5.49
N ASN A 55 -1.15 -12.62 5.44
CA ASN A 55 -1.99 -13.74 5.88
C ASN A 55 -1.78 -14.09 7.37
N TYR A 56 -1.24 -13.14 8.14
CA TYR A 56 -0.94 -13.27 9.57
C TYR A 56 -1.01 -11.89 10.23
N ILE A 57 -1.17 -11.87 11.55
CA ILE A 57 -1.05 -10.65 12.35
C ILE A 57 0.44 -10.37 12.60
N PRO A 58 0.98 -9.20 12.17
CA PRO A 58 2.36 -8.82 12.47
C PRO A 58 2.57 -8.63 13.99
N GLU A 59 3.76 -8.98 14.49
CA GLU A 59 4.17 -8.76 15.88
C GLU A 59 4.72 -7.34 16.08
#